data_AF-A0A326U6A5-F1
#
_entry.id   AF-A0A326U6A5-F1
#
_cell.length_a   1.000
_cell.length_b   1.000
_cell.length_c   1.000
_cell.angle_alpha   90.00
_cell.angle_beta   90.00
_cell.angle_gamma   90.00
#
_symmetry.space_group_name_H-M   'P 1'
#
loop_
_entity.id
_entity.type
_entity.pdbx_description
1 polymer ?
#
loop_
_entity_poly.entity_id
_entity_poly.type
_entity_poly.pdbx_seq_one_letter_code
_entity_poly.pdbx_strand_id
1 'polypeptide(L)'
;MKYSDNGDFCVLYIEATDEKAELLQVISEQQKPVVLVPGNQAKVPRSPDDFSSLRHLKRQLNVPLVFVIPHSGHLTQLASRFGFPVYLSMDALANALAAGQLTRQRLISGPLRSTGPLNQYRSPRRERDSEPLKAETLVPAGFPSTDEIEEVAFVEPPYEEEPPPMIQKIPPRSDPPSKSAAPSRARRPIEPLDEPLPRRPQPRIPRQPPAEQTQPMPTIRPPSRPPSVRGGSQPFRLFMILFVIALTIAGLGSFLFFYNGFPDTPASPAAPQRVGHISFISSRQLSERSNQGISDQIVVELSNMPAPAPGKRYYAWLLGDKNNGDNRTVRLGVLDIKDGKTRFFYKGDQNHTNLLAFTSRFLITEEDATVAPVAPSPSFDTWRYYGEFSQVPIKLPQEGKEYSYLDHLRHLLASDPTLDKLELPGGLNVWFYRNISKIMEWSTSMRDSWEARQDPDFIRRQTARILQYLDGSLFVKRDLPSNAPLLVDERLSHIGLLEVAGPTQDPPCFFTHMMTHLNGLLQSPGAASTLRKDAAAMVAALNNINGWLQQVRTDAKTLINMKDGQMKQGNTTLSLINNMIANATNAYSGQQDPASGEMKQGVTWLYNNMQSLATMDIAPYKAQ
;
A
#
# COMPACT_ATOMS: atom_id res chain seq x y z
N MET A 1 14.90 6.23 -21.57
CA MET A 1 13.87 7.21 -21.13
C MET A 1 12.56 6.84 -21.77
N LYS A 2 11.45 6.78 -21.01
CA LYS A 2 10.12 6.50 -21.58
C LYS A 2 9.31 7.78 -21.71
N TYR A 3 8.66 7.93 -22.86
CA TYR A 3 7.91 9.11 -23.26
C TYR A 3 6.42 8.78 -23.38
N SER A 4 5.55 9.65 -22.86
CA SER A 4 4.10 9.56 -23.00
C SER A 4 3.51 10.95 -23.23
N ASP A 5 2.81 11.15 -24.36
CA ASP A 5 2.09 12.39 -24.67
C ASP A 5 0.60 12.20 -24.33
N ASN A 6 0.10 12.94 -23.35
CA ASN A 6 -1.29 12.86 -22.88
C ASN A 6 -2.14 14.05 -23.35
N GLY A 7 -1.81 14.64 -24.50
CA GLY A 7 -2.59 15.72 -25.11
C GLY A 7 -2.30 17.09 -24.48
N ASP A 8 -2.48 17.23 -23.17
CA ASP A 8 -2.33 18.50 -22.45
C ASP A 8 -0.94 18.70 -21.81
N PHE A 9 -0.22 17.60 -21.59
CA PHE A 9 1.15 17.60 -21.08
C PHE A 9 1.92 16.36 -21.56
N CYS A 10 3.24 16.46 -21.54
CA CYS A 10 4.17 15.37 -21.80
C CYS A 10 4.66 14.78 -20.47
N VAL A 11 4.72 13.45 -20.35
CA VAL A 11 5.31 12.75 -19.20
C VAL A 11 6.60 12.05 -19.63
N LEU A 12 7.69 12.34 -18.92
CA LEU A 12 8.99 11.70 -19.10
C LEU A 12 9.31 10.86 -17.86
N TYR A 13 9.40 9.55 -18.05
CA TYR A 13 9.91 8.63 -17.03
C TYR A 13 11.41 8.46 -17.21
N ILE A 14 12.15 8.88 -16.18
CA ILE A 14 13.61 8.89 -16.19
C ILE A 14 14.13 7.65 -15.49
N GLU A 15 14.90 6.83 -16.20
CA GLU A 15 15.47 5.58 -15.74
C GLU A 15 16.96 5.74 -15.36
N ALA A 16 17.57 4.71 -14.78
CA ALA A 16 18.95 4.77 -14.28
C ALA A 16 20.01 4.96 -15.39
N THR A 17 19.68 4.56 -16.61
CA THR A 17 20.53 4.63 -17.80
C THR A 17 20.44 5.95 -18.54
N ASP A 18 19.46 6.79 -18.19
CA ASP A 18 19.20 8.02 -18.95
C ASP A 18 20.25 9.08 -18.62
N GLU A 19 20.73 9.75 -19.68
CA GLU A 19 21.74 10.78 -19.57
C GLU A 19 21.14 12.19 -19.56
N LYS A 20 21.88 13.13 -18.97
CA LYS A 20 21.47 14.53 -18.85
C LYS A 20 21.25 15.19 -20.20
N ALA A 21 22.16 14.95 -21.15
CA ALA A 21 22.11 15.57 -22.47
C ALA A 21 20.83 15.16 -23.22
N GLU A 22 20.50 13.86 -23.19
CA GLU A 22 19.28 13.33 -23.79
C GLU A 22 18.03 13.91 -23.14
N LEU A 23 17.98 14.00 -21.81
CA LEU A 23 16.85 14.60 -21.10
C LEU A 23 16.64 16.06 -21.51
N LEU A 24 17.70 16.86 -21.56
CA LEU A 24 17.62 18.27 -21.96
C LEU A 24 17.19 18.42 -23.42
N GLN A 25 17.68 17.55 -24.32
CA GLN A 25 17.27 17.54 -25.72
C GLN A 25 15.79 17.23 -25.86
N VAL A 26 15.30 16.15 -25.22
CA VAL A 26 13.88 15.77 -25.30
C VAL A 26 12.97 16.88 -24.76
N ILE A 27 13.35 17.55 -23.67
CA ILE A 27 12.59 18.68 -23.12
C ILE A 27 12.62 19.89 -24.08
N SER A 28 13.74 20.13 -24.77
CA SER A 28 13.88 21.26 -25.72
C SER A 28 12.94 21.16 -26.93
N GLU A 29 12.51 19.95 -27.27
CA GLU A 29 11.56 19.69 -28.35
C GLU A 29 10.09 19.84 -27.91
N GLN A 30 9.81 20.00 -26.62
CA GLN A 30 8.44 20.07 -26.10
C GLN A 30 7.86 21.48 -26.18
N GLN A 31 6.62 21.58 -26.67
CA GLN A 31 5.83 22.83 -26.66
C GLN A 31 4.74 22.85 -25.57
N LYS A 32 4.56 21.74 -24.86
CA LYS A 32 3.55 21.56 -23.81
C LYS A 32 4.22 21.39 -22.45
N PRO A 33 3.50 21.63 -21.33
CA PRO A 33 4.02 21.34 -19.99
C PRO A 33 4.63 19.94 -19.90
N VAL A 34 5.77 19.82 -19.22
CA VAL A 34 6.51 18.56 -19.09
C VAL A 34 6.50 18.11 -17.62
N VAL A 35 6.10 16.86 -17.41
CA VAL A 35 6.08 16.18 -16.12
C VAL A 35 7.25 15.21 -16.07
N LEU A 36 8.17 15.43 -15.15
CA LEU A 36 9.34 14.59 -14.92
C LEU A 36 9.05 13.61 -13.78
N VAL A 37 9.16 12.32 -14.07
CA VAL A 37 8.97 11.22 -13.11
C VAL A 37 10.30 10.48 -12.96
N PRO A 38 11.23 10.97 -12.10
CA PRO A 38 12.50 10.31 -11.88
C PRO A 38 12.31 8.99 -11.12
N GLY A 39 12.80 7.90 -11.69
CA GLY A 39 12.84 6.60 -11.01
C GLY A 39 13.81 6.61 -9.82
N ASN A 40 13.64 5.64 -8.90
CA ASN A 40 14.46 5.55 -7.68
C ASN A 40 15.98 5.47 -7.95
N GLN A 41 16.38 4.96 -9.12
CA GLN A 41 17.77 4.83 -9.55
C GLN A 41 18.18 5.82 -10.64
N ALA A 42 17.31 6.75 -11.06
CA ALA A 42 17.62 7.72 -12.11
C ALA A 42 18.84 8.57 -11.74
N LYS A 43 19.88 8.62 -12.58
CA LYS A 43 21.10 9.39 -12.31
C LYS A 43 20.90 10.89 -12.46
N VAL A 44 19.91 11.29 -13.27
CA VAL A 44 19.59 12.69 -13.58
C VAL A 44 18.08 12.92 -13.43
N PRO A 45 17.63 14.08 -12.95
CA PRO A 45 18.42 15.09 -12.25
C PRO A 45 18.75 14.61 -10.82
N ARG A 46 19.98 14.82 -10.34
CA ARG A 46 20.37 14.53 -8.93
C ARG A 46 21.23 15.61 -8.30
N SER A 47 22.03 16.30 -9.11
CA SER A 47 22.94 17.34 -8.65
C SER A 47 22.29 18.73 -8.76
N PRO A 48 22.71 19.71 -7.94
CA PRO A 48 22.30 21.11 -8.11
C PRO A 48 22.50 21.67 -9.53
N ASP A 49 23.51 21.20 -10.24
CA ASP A 49 23.82 21.64 -11.61
C ASP A 49 22.79 21.16 -12.63
N ASP A 50 22.19 19.98 -12.40
CA ASP A 50 21.10 19.47 -13.24
C ASP A 50 19.87 20.35 -13.15
N PHE A 51 19.50 20.73 -11.93
CA PHE A 51 18.36 21.62 -11.70
C PHE A 51 18.61 23.05 -12.17
N SER A 52 19.86 23.52 -12.10
CA SER A 52 20.27 24.79 -12.71
C SER A 52 20.07 24.74 -14.23
N SER A 53 20.52 23.65 -14.87
CA SER A 53 20.36 23.44 -16.32
C SER A 53 18.88 23.39 -16.72
N LEU A 54 18.06 22.62 -15.99
CA LEU A 54 16.61 22.57 -16.20
C LEU A 54 15.93 23.91 -15.99
N ARG A 55 16.43 24.74 -15.05
CA ARG A 55 15.87 26.07 -14.77
C ARG A 55 16.19 27.05 -15.90
N HIS A 56 17.38 26.98 -16.48
CA HIS A 56 17.73 27.73 -17.69
C HIS A 56 16.86 27.32 -18.87
N LEU A 57 16.69 26.00 -19.08
CA LEU A 57 15.83 25.47 -20.14
C LEU A 57 14.37 25.89 -19.98
N LYS A 58 13.82 25.83 -18.74
CA LYS A 58 12.49 26.33 -18.39
C LYS A 58 12.28 27.79 -18.82
N ARG A 59 13.27 28.64 -18.57
CA ARG A 59 13.23 30.07 -18.93
C ARG A 59 13.30 30.28 -20.44
N GLN A 60 14.11 29.49 -21.13
CA GLN A 60 14.29 29.59 -22.58
C GLN A 60 13.05 29.15 -23.35
N LEU A 61 12.43 28.03 -22.96
CA LEU A 61 11.29 27.46 -23.67
C LEU A 61 9.95 28.07 -23.25
N ASN A 62 9.88 28.73 -22.10
CA ASN A 62 8.63 29.19 -21.47
C ASN A 62 7.60 28.06 -21.26
N VAL A 63 8.10 26.84 -21.01
CA VAL A 63 7.29 25.63 -20.76
C VAL A 63 7.30 25.30 -19.27
N PRO A 64 6.14 25.03 -18.64
CA PRO A 64 6.11 24.56 -17.25
C PRO A 64 6.79 23.19 -17.12
N LEU A 65 7.74 23.09 -16.19
CA LEU A 65 8.37 21.84 -15.78
C LEU A 65 7.91 21.49 -14.38
N VAL A 66 7.37 20.29 -14.21
CA VAL A 66 6.76 19.78 -12.98
C VAL A 66 7.39 18.44 -12.62
N PHE A 67 7.60 18.19 -11.33
CA PHE A 67 8.16 16.94 -10.85
C PHE A 67 7.12 16.09 -10.12
N VAL A 68 7.17 14.77 -10.35
CA VAL A 68 6.46 13.78 -9.55
C VAL A 68 7.50 12.87 -8.90
N ILE A 69 7.75 13.08 -7.61
CA ILE A 69 8.83 12.43 -6.85
C ILE A 69 8.20 11.69 -5.67
N PRO A 70 7.92 10.37 -5.81
CA PRO A 70 7.18 9.66 -4.79
C PRO A 70 8.01 9.29 -3.55
N HIS A 71 9.32 9.12 -3.70
CA HIS A 71 10.13 8.42 -2.69
C HIS A 71 11.51 9.03 -2.38
N SER A 72 11.77 10.27 -2.81
CA SER A 72 13.07 10.94 -2.54
C SER A 72 12.89 12.33 -1.93
N GLY A 73 12.94 12.40 -0.59
CA GLY A 73 12.84 13.67 0.14
C GLY A 73 13.94 14.67 -0.26
N HIS A 74 15.17 14.19 -0.45
CA HIS A 74 16.29 15.00 -0.94
C HIS A 74 15.99 15.61 -2.31
N LEU A 75 15.52 14.79 -3.26
CA LEU A 75 15.22 15.26 -4.61
C LEU A 75 14.04 16.24 -4.62
N THR A 76 13.00 15.98 -3.81
CA THR A 76 11.86 16.88 -3.61
C THR A 76 12.31 18.24 -3.08
N GLN A 77 13.18 18.26 -2.06
CA GLN A 77 13.70 19.49 -1.49
C GLN A 77 14.55 20.25 -2.51
N LEU A 78 15.40 19.54 -3.27
CA LEU A 78 16.28 20.14 -4.27
C LEU A 78 15.46 20.73 -5.43
N ALA A 79 14.51 19.98 -5.99
CA ALA A 79 13.60 20.48 -7.02
C ALA A 79 12.81 21.72 -6.55
N SER A 80 12.29 21.69 -5.33
CA SER A 80 11.58 22.83 -4.73
C SER A 80 12.49 24.05 -4.55
N ARG A 81 13.73 23.85 -4.09
CA ARG A 81 14.73 24.92 -3.92
C ARG A 81 15.07 25.65 -5.23
N PHE A 82 15.03 24.94 -6.35
CA PHE A 82 15.24 25.52 -7.68
C PHE A 82 13.96 26.07 -8.34
N GLY A 83 12.82 26.07 -7.63
CA GLY A 83 11.58 26.68 -8.07
C GLY A 83 10.75 25.80 -9.02
N PHE A 84 10.87 24.48 -8.90
CA PHE A 84 10.00 23.54 -9.59
C PHE A 84 8.85 23.09 -8.68
N PRO A 85 7.61 23.02 -9.19
CA PRO A 85 6.51 22.37 -8.48
C PRO A 85 6.82 20.87 -8.35
N VAL A 86 6.60 20.33 -7.15
CA VAL A 86 6.81 18.90 -6.85
C VAL A 86 5.54 18.31 -6.29
N TYR A 87 5.15 17.15 -6.81
CA TYR A 87 4.03 16.35 -6.34
C TYR A 87 4.54 14.97 -5.91
N LEU A 88 3.91 14.38 -4.89
CA LEU A 88 4.33 13.08 -4.36
C LEU A 88 3.77 11.90 -5.16
N SER A 89 2.82 12.14 -6.06
CA SER A 89 2.25 11.12 -6.94
C SER A 89 1.62 11.76 -8.18
N MET A 90 1.34 10.94 -9.19
CA MET A 90 0.59 11.37 -10.36
C MET A 90 -0.82 11.83 -9.98
N ASP A 91 -1.44 11.21 -8.96
CA ASP A 91 -2.75 11.62 -8.45
C ASP A 91 -2.71 13.00 -7.79
N ALA A 92 -1.66 13.29 -7.01
CA ALA A 92 -1.48 14.61 -6.41
C ALA A 92 -1.33 15.70 -7.49
N LEU A 93 -0.61 15.40 -8.57
CA LEU A 93 -0.52 16.26 -9.74
C LEU A 93 -1.88 16.41 -10.45
N ALA A 94 -2.61 15.30 -10.66
CA ALA A 94 -3.93 15.32 -11.30
C ALA A 94 -4.93 16.17 -10.49
N ASN A 95 -4.93 16.04 -9.17
CA ASN A 95 -5.75 16.86 -8.27
C ASN A 95 -5.38 18.35 -8.35
N ALA A 96 -4.09 18.67 -8.40
CA ALA A 96 -3.62 20.03 -8.56
C ALA A 96 -3.99 20.64 -9.93
N LEU A 97 -3.94 19.83 -10.98
CA LEU A 97 -4.41 20.19 -12.33
C LEU A 97 -5.91 20.47 -12.32
N ALA A 98 -6.70 19.57 -11.75
CA ALA A 98 -8.16 19.73 -11.61
C ALA A 98 -8.53 20.99 -10.80
N ALA A 99 -7.73 21.35 -9.80
CA ALA A 99 -7.88 22.58 -9.02
C ALA A 99 -7.37 23.85 -9.75
N GLY A 100 -6.87 23.72 -10.99
CA GLY A 100 -6.36 24.83 -11.80
C GLY A 100 -5.06 25.45 -11.29
N GLN A 101 -4.30 24.73 -10.45
CA GLN A 101 -3.09 25.27 -9.82
C GLN A 101 -1.97 25.57 -10.84
N LEU A 102 -1.83 24.76 -11.89
CA LEU A 102 -0.82 24.97 -12.93
C LEU A 102 -1.16 26.16 -13.85
N THR A 103 -2.45 26.41 -14.10
CA THR A 103 -2.91 27.58 -14.86
C THR A 103 -2.62 28.89 -14.13
N ARG A 104 -2.72 28.88 -12.79
CA ARG A 104 -2.37 30.05 -11.94
C ARG A 104 -0.87 30.35 -11.94
N GLN A 105 -0.01 29.35 -12.09
CA GLN A 105 1.44 29.57 -12.16
C GLN A 105 1.91 30.25 -13.46
N ARG A 106 1.20 30.05 -14.59
CA ARG A 106 1.46 30.80 -15.83
C ARG A 106 1.25 32.31 -15.66
N LEU A 107 0.29 32.70 -14.83
CA LEU A 107 -0.02 34.12 -14.58
C LEU A 107 1.02 34.82 -13.71
N ILE A 108 1.71 34.08 -12.84
CA ILE A 108 2.76 34.63 -11.96
C ILE A 108 4.10 34.76 -12.69
N SER A 109 4.31 34.00 -13.77
CA SER A 109 5.57 33.99 -14.54
C SER A 109 5.52 34.84 -15.83
N GLY A 110 4.45 35.60 -16.06
CA GLY A 110 4.32 36.46 -17.23
C GLY A 110 5.27 37.67 -17.21
N PRO A 111 5.65 38.22 -18.38
CA PRO A 111 6.58 39.35 -18.45
C PRO A 111 6.00 40.56 -17.71
N LEU A 112 6.83 41.16 -16.83
CA LEU A 112 6.56 42.41 -16.14
C LEU A 112 5.98 43.43 -17.13
N ARG A 113 4.72 43.84 -16.88
CA ARG A 113 4.06 44.92 -17.62
C ARG A 113 4.91 46.19 -17.53
N SER A 114 5.30 46.68 -18.70
CA SER A 114 5.83 48.02 -18.94
C SER A 114 4.97 49.07 -18.23
N THR A 115 5.57 49.81 -17.30
CA THR A 115 4.96 50.93 -16.60
C THR A 115 4.94 52.16 -17.51
N GLY A 116 3.74 52.62 -17.87
CA GLY A 116 3.46 53.97 -18.41
C GLY A 116 2.70 54.81 -17.36
N PRO A 117 2.72 56.15 -17.46
CA PRO A 117 2.93 56.99 -16.28
C PRO A 117 1.67 57.39 -15.50
N LEU A 118 1.94 57.54 -14.20
CA LEU A 118 1.24 58.26 -13.13
C LEU A 118 0.07 59.18 -13.54
N ASN A 119 -1.07 58.98 -12.86
CA ASN A 119 -1.92 60.11 -12.52
C ASN A 119 -2.37 60.06 -11.05
N GLN A 120 -2.38 61.26 -10.48
CA GLN A 120 -2.39 61.59 -9.06
C GLN A 120 -3.78 61.39 -8.44
N TYR A 121 -3.87 60.76 -7.27
CA TYR A 121 -4.82 61.19 -6.25
C TYR A 121 -4.22 61.06 -4.85
N ARG A 122 -4.42 62.13 -4.09
CA ARG A 122 -3.78 62.51 -2.83
C ARG A 122 -4.75 62.27 -1.68
N SER A 123 -4.19 61.91 -0.52
CA SER A 123 -4.66 62.11 0.88
C SER A 123 -5.05 60.82 1.65
N PRO A 124 -4.96 60.81 3.00
CA PRO A 124 -3.82 61.23 3.80
C PRO A 124 -3.40 60.21 4.88
N ARG A 125 -2.09 60.30 5.17
CA ARG A 125 -1.30 59.94 6.36
C ARG A 125 -2.09 59.66 7.67
N ARG A 126 -1.82 58.52 8.29
CA ARG A 126 -1.85 58.35 9.75
C ARG A 126 -0.51 57.80 10.21
N GLU A 127 0.19 58.68 10.91
CA GLU A 127 1.53 58.57 11.47
C GLU A 127 1.46 57.74 12.75
N ARG A 128 2.38 56.80 12.92
CA ARG A 128 2.63 56.16 14.21
C ARG A 128 4.14 55.98 14.35
N ASP A 129 4.67 56.71 15.31
CA ASP A 129 6.08 56.81 15.65
C ASP A 129 6.65 55.51 16.18
N SER A 130 7.87 55.19 15.75
CA SER A 130 8.79 54.34 16.49
C SER A 130 10.21 54.79 16.19
N GLU A 131 10.89 55.28 17.23
CA GLU A 131 12.32 55.62 17.24
C GLU A 131 13.21 54.38 17.01
N PRO A 132 14.44 54.58 16.49
CA PRO A 132 15.35 53.49 16.14
C PRO A 132 16.30 53.12 17.29
N LEU A 133 16.43 51.82 17.56
CA LEU A 133 17.48 51.24 18.40
C LEU A 133 18.83 51.21 17.64
N LYS A 134 19.86 51.74 18.29
CA LYS A 134 21.26 51.79 17.85
C LYS A 134 21.82 50.38 17.60
N ALA A 135 22.53 50.23 16.48
CA ALA A 135 23.35 49.07 16.17
C ALA A 135 24.69 49.15 16.91
N GLU A 136 24.96 48.15 17.75
CA GLU A 136 26.26 47.94 18.38
C GLU A 136 27.14 47.07 17.46
N THR A 137 28.35 47.56 17.23
CA THR A 137 29.34 47.00 16.33
C THR A 137 30.16 45.94 17.07
N LEU A 138 30.18 44.71 16.56
CA LEU A 138 31.18 43.71 16.95
C LEU A 138 31.90 43.18 15.71
N VAL A 139 33.21 43.40 15.73
CA VAL A 139 34.22 43.02 14.75
C VAL A 139 34.42 41.49 14.76
N PRO A 140 34.62 40.84 13.59
CA PRO A 140 34.90 39.42 13.51
C PRO A 140 36.39 39.11 13.70
N ALA A 141 36.69 38.10 14.52
CA ALA A 141 38.01 37.48 14.62
C ALA A 141 38.27 36.58 13.41
N GLY A 142 39.49 36.69 12.87
CA GLY A 142 39.90 36.19 11.56
C GLY A 142 40.05 34.67 11.43
N PHE A 143 40.00 34.25 10.16
CA PHE A 143 40.46 32.95 9.69
C PHE A 143 41.78 33.14 8.91
N PRO A 144 42.75 32.22 9.04
CA PRO A 144 43.98 32.27 8.27
C PRO A 144 43.76 31.82 6.82
N SER A 145 44.47 32.48 5.92
CA SER A 145 44.55 32.20 4.49
C SER A 145 45.10 30.81 4.20
N THR A 146 44.45 30.10 3.27
CA THR A 146 45.00 28.93 2.57
C THR A 146 45.49 29.39 1.20
N ASP A 147 46.77 29.68 1.09
CA ASP A 147 47.52 29.62 -0.17
C ASP A 147 48.27 28.28 -0.22
N GLU A 148 48.53 27.81 -1.44
CA GLU A 148 49.27 26.59 -1.83
C GLU A 148 48.53 25.26 -1.68
N ILE A 149 47.90 24.83 -2.78
CA ILE A 149 47.81 23.40 -3.13
C ILE A 149 48.45 23.24 -4.51
N GLU A 150 49.59 22.54 -4.52
CA GLU A 150 50.28 22.04 -5.70
C GLU A 150 49.37 21.16 -6.55
N GLU A 151 49.43 21.39 -7.85
CA GLU A 151 48.83 20.60 -8.91
C GLU A 151 49.58 19.26 -9.03
N VAL A 152 49.07 18.21 -8.37
CA VAL A 152 49.58 16.84 -8.54
C VAL A 152 48.87 16.18 -9.72
N ALA A 153 49.62 15.99 -10.80
CA ALA A 153 49.22 15.25 -11.99
C ALA A 153 48.79 13.82 -11.64
N PHE A 154 47.56 13.46 -11.99
CA PHE A 154 47.06 12.10 -11.93
C PHE A 154 47.67 11.29 -13.08
N VAL A 155 48.61 10.41 -12.76
CA VAL A 155 49.10 9.36 -13.66
C VAL A 155 48.13 8.19 -13.54
N GLU A 156 47.39 7.90 -14.62
CA GLU A 156 46.56 6.69 -14.71
C GLU A 156 47.44 5.43 -14.61
N PRO A 157 47.13 4.46 -13.74
CA PRO A 157 47.78 3.17 -13.76
C PRO A 157 47.33 2.38 -15.01
N PRO A 158 48.23 1.58 -15.63
CA PRO A 158 47.89 0.80 -16.81
C PRO A 158 46.86 -0.29 -16.47
N TYR A 159 45.84 -0.40 -17.31
CA TYR A 159 44.88 -1.49 -17.31
C TYR A 159 45.60 -2.84 -17.50
N GLU A 160 45.55 -3.68 -16.47
CA GLU A 160 45.92 -5.09 -16.56
C GLU A 160 44.72 -5.84 -17.15
N GLU A 161 44.85 -6.30 -18.41
CA GLU A 161 43.84 -7.12 -19.08
C GLU A 161 43.72 -8.47 -18.36
N GLU A 162 42.62 -8.69 -17.64
CA GLU A 162 42.25 -10.03 -17.17
C GLU A 162 41.98 -10.95 -18.37
N PRO A 163 42.59 -12.14 -18.44
CA PRO A 163 42.31 -13.09 -19.52
C PRO A 163 40.88 -13.64 -19.43
N PRO A 164 40.22 -13.88 -20.57
CA PRO A 164 38.83 -14.35 -20.62
C PRO A 164 38.68 -15.73 -19.94
N PRO A 165 37.51 -16.01 -19.31
CA PRO A 165 37.28 -17.28 -18.65
C PRO A 165 37.32 -18.44 -19.67
N MET A 166 38.15 -19.44 -19.37
CA MET A 166 38.19 -20.70 -20.11
C MET A 166 36.81 -21.37 -20.10
N ILE A 167 36.23 -21.54 -21.29
CA ILE A 167 35.09 -22.41 -21.52
C ILE A 167 35.52 -23.86 -21.26
N GLN A 168 35.11 -24.43 -20.13
CA GLN A 168 35.19 -25.87 -19.90
C GLN A 168 34.21 -26.58 -20.84
N LYS A 169 34.76 -27.32 -21.82
CA LYS A 169 34.03 -28.26 -22.67
C LYS A 169 33.39 -29.36 -21.80
N ILE A 170 32.06 -29.37 -21.77
CA ILE A 170 31.27 -30.48 -21.23
C ILE A 170 31.45 -31.69 -22.19
N PRO A 171 31.80 -32.89 -21.70
CA PRO A 171 31.91 -34.09 -22.54
C PRO A 171 30.54 -34.61 -22.98
N PRO A 172 30.42 -35.23 -24.16
CA PRO A 172 29.16 -35.73 -24.68
C PRO A 172 28.67 -36.95 -23.87
N ARG A 173 27.39 -36.91 -23.49
CA ARG A 173 26.71 -37.98 -22.78
C ARG A 173 26.42 -39.12 -23.77
N SER A 174 26.95 -40.30 -23.45
CA SER A 174 26.81 -41.55 -24.19
C SER A 174 25.40 -42.13 -24.09
N ASP A 175 24.83 -42.48 -25.25
CA ASP A 175 23.62 -43.30 -25.39
C ASP A 175 23.85 -44.75 -24.89
N PRO A 176 22.84 -45.39 -24.27
CA PRO A 176 22.82 -46.84 -24.12
C PRO A 176 22.06 -47.54 -25.26
N PRO A 177 22.42 -48.80 -25.58
CA PRO A 177 22.10 -49.43 -26.86
C PRO A 177 20.75 -50.15 -26.88
N SER A 178 20.14 -50.12 -28.07
CA SER A 178 19.04 -50.98 -28.51
C SER A 178 19.58 -52.34 -28.97
N LYS A 179 19.06 -53.45 -28.43
CA LYS A 179 19.00 -54.75 -29.13
C LYS A 179 17.72 -55.52 -28.84
N SER A 180 17.11 -55.90 -29.97
CA SER A 180 15.88 -56.63 -30.26
C SER A 180 15.87 -58.10 -29.83
N ALA A 181 14.68 -58.65 -29.53
CA ALA A 181 14.24 -59.94 -30.07
C ALA A 181 12.71 -60.12 -29.92
N ALA A 182 12.04 -60.33 -31.06
CA ALA A 182 10.67 -60.85 -31.16
C ALA A 182 10.64 -62.39 -30.98
N PRO A 183 9.45 -63.04 -30.93
CA PRO A 183 8.90 -63.51 -32.21
C PRO A 183 7.38 -63.44 -32.39
N SER A 184 7.02 -63.41 -33.68
CA SER A 184 5.73 -63.57 -34.36
C SER A 184 4.73 -64.59 -33.79
N ARG A 185 3.42 -64.27 -33.89
CA ARG A 185 2.51 -65.02 -34.78
C ARG A 185 1.12 -64.38 -35.01
N ALA A 186 0.78 -64.37 -36.31
CA ALA A 186 -0.52 -64.65 -36.92
C ALA A 186 -1.69 -63.65 -36.83
N ARG A 187 -2.34 -63.54 -37.99
CA ARG A 187 -3.39 -62.63 -38.44
C ARG A 187 -4.75 -63.33 -38.45
N ARG A 188 -5.82 -62.51 -38.37
CA ARG A 188 -7.22 -62.64 -38.83
C ARG A 188 -8.21 -63.40 -37.92
N PRO A 189 -9.55 -63.22 -38.07
CA PRO A 189 -10.31 -62.13 -38.71
C PRO A 189 -11.47 -61.58 -37.84
N ILE A 190 -12.08 -60.50 -38.34
CA ILE A 190 -13.27 -59.80 -37.87
C ILE A 190 -14.54 -60.62 -38.15
N GLU A 191 -15.45 -60.75 -37.19
CA GLU A 191 -16.90 -60.92 -37.41
C GLU A 191 -17.69 -60.42 -36.16
N PRO A 192 -18.88 -59.80 -36.31
CA PRO A 192 -19.54 -59.02 -35.27
C PRO A 192 -20.60 -59.83 -34.51
N LEU A 193 -20.83 -59.47 -33.24
CA LEU A 193 -21.99 -59.95 -32.49
C LEU A 193 -22.82 -58.77 -32.00
N ASP A 194 -24.09 -58.80 -32.39
CA ASP A 194 -25.19 -57.94 -32.00
C ASP A 194 -25.36 -57.85 -30.48
N GLU A 195 -25.59 -56.63 -29.96
CA GLU A 195 -26.26 -56.47 -28.66
C GLU A 195 -27.24 -55.27 -28.70
N PRO A 196 -28.49 -55.42 -28.24
CA PRO A 196 -29.59 -54.51 -28.54
C PRO A 196 -29.70 -53.31 -27.59
N LEU A 197 -30.06 -52.16 -28.19
CA LEU A 197 -30.38 -50.88 -27.56
C LEU A 197 -31.63 -50.91 -26.67
N PRO A 198 -31.64 -50.22 -25.51
CA PRO A 198 -32.86 -49.78 -24.86
C PRO A 198 -33.39 -48.46 -25.45
N ARG A 199 -34.71 -48.40 -25.56
CA ARG A 199 -35.53 -47.44 -26.30
C ARG A 199 -35.54 -46.02 -25.71
N ARG A 200 -35.46 -45.03 -26.61
CA ARG A 200 -35.88 -43.63 -26.41
C ARG A 200 -37.39 -43.51 -26.13
N PRO A 201 -37.82 -42.65 -25.20
CA PRO A 201 -39.15 -42.05 -25.23
C PRO A 201 -39.18 -40.78 -26.08
N GLN A 202 -40.15 -40.70 -26.98
CA GLN A 202 -40.49 -39.55 -27.82
C GLN A 202 -41.49 -38.59 -27.11
N PRO A 203 -41.66 -37.35 -27.63
CA PRO A 203 -42.35 -36.25 -26.96
C PRO A 203 -43.88 -36.30 -27.06
N ARG A 204 -44.58 -35.69 -26.08
CA ARG A 204 -46.03 -35.48 -26.10
C ARG A 204 -46.39 -34.01 -25.89
N ILE A 205 -47.21 -33.49 -26.81
CA ILE A 205 -48.09 -32.30 -26.75
C ILE A 205 -49.37 -32.72 -27.51
N PRO A 206 -50.59 -32.15 -27.36
CA PRO A 206 -51.26 -31.33 -26.31
C PRO A 206 -52.59 -31.97 -25.81
N ARG A 207 -53.26 -31.37 -24.81
CA ARG A 207 -54.73 -31.43 -24.68
C ARG A 207 -55.33 -30.24 -23.89
N GLN A 208 -56.37 -29.68 -24.48
CA GLN A 208 -57.22 -28.56 -24.09
C GLN A 208 -58.55 -29.09 -23.50
N PRO A 209 -59.27 -28.33 -22.65
CA PRO A 209 -60.74 -28.36 -22.65
C PRO A 209 -61.35 -26.92 -22.54
N PRO A 210 -62.69 -26.70 -22.59
CA PRO A 210 -63.40 -26.14 -23.76
C PRO A 210 -64.06 -24.76 -23.50
N ALA A 211 -64.54 -24.11 -24.59
CA ALA A 211 -65.54 -23.01 -24.58
C ALA A 211 -66.94 -23.59 -24.26
N GLU A 212 -67.89 -22.89 -23.61
CA GLU A 212 -68.85 -21.89 -24.15
C GLU A 212 -69.82 -21.52 -22.98
N GLN A 213 -70.20 -20.26 -22.67
CA GLN A 213 -71.46 -19.62 -23.10
C GLN A 213 -71.60 -18.15 -22.56
N THR A 214 -71.88 -17.22 -23.50
CA THR A 214 -72.78 -16.03 -23.51
C THR A 214 -73.11 -15.13 -22.28
N GLN A 215 -72.68 -13.84 -22.39
CA GLN A 215 -73.34 -12.50 -22.13
C GLN A 215 -74.10 -12.18 -20.81
N PRO A 216 -74.41 -10.89 -20.45
CA PRO A 216 -74.02 -9.56 -20.98
C PRO A 216 -73.42 -8.57 -19.94
N MET A 217 -73.01 -7.37 -20.39
CA MET A 217 -72.56 -6.22 -19.57
C MET A 217 -73.58 -5.77 -18.50
N PRO A 218 -73.11 -5.12 -17.41
CA PRO A 218 -73.38 -3.69 -17.32
C PRO A 218 -72.25 -2.84 -16.69
N THR A 219 -72.16 -1.63 -17.24
CA THR A 219 -72.00 -0.32 -16.55
C THR A 219 -70.71 0.00 -15.79
N ILE A 220 -69.99 0.93 -16.42
CA ILE A 220 -68.95 1.82 -15.92
C ILE A 220 -69.27 2.39 -14.52
N ARG A 221 -68.33 2.24 -13.58
CA ARG A 221 -68.13 3.17 -12.45
C ARG A 221 -66.66 3.56 -12.36
N PRO A 222 -66.33 4.86 -12.24
CA PRO A 222 -64.95 5.30 -12.12
C PRO A 222 -64.38 4.94 -10.74
N PRO A 223 -63.11 4.50 -10.62
CA PRO A 223 -62.49 4.37 -9.31
C PRO A 223 -62.18 5.76 -8.74
N SER A 224 -62.67 5.94 -7.51
CA SER A 224 -62.53 7.08 -6.63
C SER A 224 -61.08 7.50 -6.45
N ARG A 225 -60.83 8.81 -6.49
CA ARG A 225 -59.58 9.43 -6.03
C ARG A 225 -59.21 8.93 -4.62
N PRO A 226 -57.97 8.47 -4.38
CA PRO A 226 -57.47 8.41 -3.02
C PRO A 226 -57.22 9.83 -2.48
N PRO A 227 -57.48 10.08 -1.19
CA PRO A 227 -57.34 11.39 -0.58
C PRO A 227 -55.86 11.82 -0.46
N SER A 228 -55.60 13.09 -0.75
CA SER A 228 -54.33 13.75 -0.45
C SER A 228 -54.15 13.89 1.06
N VAL A 229 -53.30 13.08 1.66
CA VAL A 229 -52.84 13.30 3.03
C VAL A 229 -51.60 14.18 3.00
N ARG A 230 -51.81 15.48 3.21
CA ARG A 230 -50.81 16.39 3.77
C ARG A 230 -50.82 16.19 5.29
N GLY A 231 -49.66 16.05 5.92
CA GLY A 231 -49.54 16.22 7.36
C GLY A 231 -48.39 15.43 7.97
N GLY A 232 -47.38 16.15 8.45
CA GLY A 232 -46.12 15.63 8.95
C GLY A 232 -46.22 14.62 10.09
N SER A 233 -45.13 13.87 10.24
CA SER A 233 -44.58 13.64 11.57
C SER A 233 -43.06 13.47 11.45
N GLN A 234 -42.33 14.29 12.20
CA GLN A 234 -40.88 14.24 12.40
C GLN A 234 -40.48 13.48 13.69
N PRO A 235 -40.87 12.22 13.97
CA PRO A 235 -40.24 11.48 15.06
C PRO A 235 -39.04 10.66 14.54
N PHE A 236 -39.04 10.21 13.28
CA PHE A 236 -38.02 9.27 12.80
C PHE A 236 -36.61 9.87 12.70
N ARG A 237 -36.49 11.14 12.29
CA ARG A 237 -35.19 11.83 12.25
C ARG A 237 -34.63 12.09 13.65
N LEU A 238 -35.47 12.39 14.64
CA LEU A 238 -35.04 12.62 16.02
C LEU A 238 -34.60 11.30 16.68
N PHE A 239 -35.32 10.21 16.43
CA PHE A 239 -34.92 8.87 16.88
C PHE A 239 -33.60 8.42 16.26
N MET A 240 -33.35 8.70 14.97
CA MET A 240 -32.09 8.33 14.33
C MET A 240 -30.91 9.14 14.87
N ILE A 241 -31.09 10.43 15.14
CA ILE A 241 -30.07 11.28 15.76
C ILE A 241 -29.80 10.83 17.21
N LEU A 242 -30.84 10.53 18.00
CA LEU A 242 -30.67 10.02 19.36
C LEU A 242 -30.02 8.64 19.39
N PHE A 243 -30.30 7.78 18.40
CA PHE A 243 -29.66 6.47 18.28
C PHE A 243 -28.17 6.58 17.90
N VAL A 244 -27.82 7.50 16.99
CA VAL A 244 -26.42 7.80 16.67
C VAL A 244 -25.70 8.40 17.87
N ILE A 245 -26.33 9.32 18.60
CA ILE A 245 -25.77 9.89 19.84
C ILE A 245 -25.59 8.77 20.89
N ALA A 246 -26.58 7.91 21.09
CA ALA A 246 -26.49 6.78 22.01
C ALA A 246 -25.39 5.79 21.61
N LEU A 247 -25.19 5.51 20.31
CA LEU A 247 -24.08 4.68 19.83
C LEU A 247 -22.73 5.35 20.02
N THR A 248 -22.63 6.66 19.83
CA THR A 248 -21.38 7.41 20.12
C THR A 248 -21.08 7.48 21.61
N ILE A 249 -22.09 7.62 22.47
CA ILE A 249 -21.94 7.64 23.94
C ILE A 249 -21.64 6.23 24.46
N ALA A 250 -22.25 5.17 23.92
CA ALA A 250 -21.93 3.79 24.27
C ALA A 250 -20.52 3.39 23.79
N GLY A 251 -20.11 3.87 22.61
CA GLY A 251 -18.73 3.73 22.11
C GLY A 251 -17.70 4.44 22.97
N LEU A 252 -17.96 5.70 23.37
CA LEU A 252 -17.11 6.44 24.30
C LEU A 252 -17.15 5.87 25.74
N GLY A 253 -18.30 5.35 26.17
CA GLY A 253 -18.48 4.76 27.50
C GLY A 253 -17.72 3.45 27.66
N SER A 254 -17.74 2.59 26.63
CA SER A 254 -16.89 1.39 26.57
C SER A 254 -15.40 1.78 26.55
N PHE A 255 -15.04 2.82 25.79
CA PHE A 255 -13.68 3.36 25.77
C PHE A 255 -13.21 3.82 27.15
N LEU A 256 -14.03 4.53 27.94
CA LEU A 256 -13.65 5.00 29.28
C LEU A 256 -13.61 3.87 30.34
N PHE A 257 -14.44 2.83 30.22
CA PHE A 257 -14.45 1.70 31.16
C PHE A 257 -13.20 0.82 31.05
N PHE A 258 -12.55 0.78 29.87
CA PHE A 258 -11.24 0.12 29.69
C PHE A 258 -10.06 1.02 30.11
N TYR A 259 -10.26 2.33 30.31
CA TYR A 259 -9.23 3.28 30.72
C TYR A 259 -9.13 3.46 32.25
N ASN A 260 -10.20 3.20 33.01
CA ASN A 260 -10.16 3.24 34.47
C ASN A 260 -9.78 1.87 35.03
N GLY A 261 -8.55 1.79 35.53
CA GLY A 261 -7.83 0.62 36.02
C GLY A 261 -8.63 -0.53 36.61
N PHE A 262 -8.24 -1.75 36.21
CA PHE A 262 -8.48 -2.94 37.01
C PHE A 262 -7.98 -2.72 38.44
N PRO A 263 -8.69 -3.20 39.47
CA PRO A 263 -8.23 -3.12 40.85
C PRO A 263 -6.85 -3.77 40.99
N ASP A 264 -6.00 -3.11 41.78
CA ASP A 264 -4.59 -3.45 42.02
C ASP A 264 -4.36 -4.95 42.21
N THR A 265 -3.80 -5.56 41.17
CA THR A 265 -3.14 -6.86 41.29
C THR A 265 -1.75 -6.63 41.89
N PRO A 266 -1.24 -7.58 42.71
CA PRO A 266 0.00 -7.40 43.46
C PRO A 266 1.17 -7.01 42.55
N ALA A 267 2.02 -6.12 43.06
CA ALA A 267 3.13 -5.49 42.35
C ALA A 267 3.87 -6.48 41.42
N SER A 268 3.70 -6.25 40.12
CA SER A 268 4.44 -6.96 39.08
C SER A 268 5.95 -6.72 39.28
N PRO A 269 6.82 -7.72 39.06
CA PRO A 269 8.26 -7.53 39.14
C PRO A 269 8.69 -6.36 38.24
N ALA A 270 9.71 -5.61 38.69
CA ALA A 270 10.24 -4.47 37.95
C ALA A 270 10.46 -4.84 36.48
N ALA A 271 9.81 -4.11 35.57
CA ALA A 271 9.90 -4.39 34.14
C ALA A 271 11.37 -4.42 33.72
N PRO A 272 11.78 -5.40 32.89
CA PRO A 272 13.16 -5.49 32.43
C PRO A 272 13.58 -4.16 31.79
N GLN A 273 14.77 -3.70 32.14
CA GLN A 273 15.33 -2.46 31.62
C GLN A 273 15.43 -2.57 30.09
N ARG A 274 14.59 -1.82 29.37
CA ARG A 274 14.62 -1.77 27.90
C ARG A 274 15.83 -0.97 27.45
N VAL A 275 16.61 -1.52 26.51
CA VAL A 275 17.78 -0.86 25.91
C VAL A 275 17.50 -0.34 24.51
N GLY A 276 16.38 -0.74 23.90
CA GLY A 276 15.97 -0.26 22.58
C GLY A 276 14.95 -1.18 21.94
N HIS A 277 14.89 -1.15 20.62
CA HIS A 277 13.97 -1.94 19.83
C HIS A 277 14.58 -2.34 18.48
N ILE A 278 13.98 -3.34 17.85
CA ILE A 278 14.19 -3.65 16.45
C ILE A 278 12.85 -3.61 15.71
N SER A 279 12.86 -3.19 14.45
CA SER A 279 11.68 -3.13 13.60
C SER A 279 11.93 -3.85 12.28
N PHE A 280 10.98 -4.69 11.88
CA PHE A 280 10.92 -5.25 10.53
C PHE A 280 10.24 -4.25 9.60
N ILE A 281 10.89 -3.95 8.49
CA ILE A 281 10.38 -3.06 7.45
C ILE A 281 10.52 -3.71 6.07
N SER A 282 9.74 -3.21 5.11
CA SER A 282 9.68 -3.75 3.75
C SER A 282 10.43 -2.84 2.77
N SER A 283 11.25 -3.41 1.89
CA SER A 283 11.88 -2.71 0.76
C SER A 283 10.88 -2.33 -0.34
N ARG A 284 9.65 -2.86 -0.26
CA ARG A 284 8.53 -2.64 -1.19
C ARG A 284 8.78 -3.19 -2.59
N GLN A 285 9.65 -4.18 -2.73
CA GLN A 285 9.79 -4.97 -3.97
C GLN A 285 8.64 -5.97 -4.10
N LEU A 286 7.42 -5.43 -4.17
CA LEU A 286 6.18 -6.19 -4.12
C LEU A 286 5.95 -7.01 -5.39
N SER A 287 5.65 -8.30 -5.22
CA SER A 287 5.28 -9.23 -6.31
C SER A 287 3.95 -9.92 -6.03
N GLU A 288 3.16 -10.21 -7.08
CA GLU A 288 1.94 -11.03 -6.98
C GLU A 288 2.22 -12.53 -6.85
N ARG A 289 3.48 -12.94 -7.08
CA ARG A 289 3.91 -14.34 -7.14
C ARG A 289 4.97 -14.71 -6.10
N SER A 290 5.50 -13.74 -5.38
CA SER A 290 6.44 -13.99 -4.28
C SER A 290 6.18 -13.04 -3.11
N ASN A 291 6.64 -13.44 -1.92
CA ASN A 291 6.63 -12.61 -0.72
C ASN A 291 7.95 -11.83 -0.52
N GLN A 292 8.78 -11.77 -1.57
CA GLN A 292 10.03 -11.01 -1.54
C GLN A 292 9.74 -9.52 -1.37
N GLY A 293 10.63 -8.81 -0.69
CA GLY A 293 10.50 -7.38 -0.44
C GLY A 293 9.46 -6.99 0.63
N ILE A 294 8.90 -7.99 1.34
CA ILE A 294 8.00 -7.81 2.49
C ILE A 294 8.78 -8.19 3.75
N SER A 295 8.86 -7.28 4.74
CA SER A 295 9.55 -7.52 6.01
C SER A 295 10.97 -8.07 5.84
N ASP A 296 11.67 -7.61 4.80
CA ASP A 296 12.98 -8.07 4.35
C ASP A 296 14.13 -7.20 4.87
N GLN A 297 13.81 -6.10 5.55
CA GLN A 297 14.77 -5.14 6.08
C GLN A 297 14.61 -4.98 7.59
N ILE A 298 15.69 -4.66 8.29
CA ILE A 298 15.69 -4.50 9.76
C ILE A 298 16.30 -3.16 10.13
N VAL A 299 15.62 -2.43 11.01
CA VAL A 299 16.18 -1.28 11.73
C VAL A 299 16.39 -1.68 13.18
N VAL A 300 17.60 -1.45 13.69
CA VAL A 300 17.98 -1.69 15.08
C VAL A 300 18.33 -0.34 15.70
N GLU A 301 17.65 0.04 16.78
CA GLU A 301 17.91 1.27 17.52
C GLU A 301 18.08 0.96 19.00
N LEU A 302 19.31 1.11 19.49
CA LEU A 302 19.69 0.78 20.86
C LEU A 302 20.37 1.97 21.53
N SER A 303 20.25 2.01 22.86
CA SER A 303 20.77 3.04 23.74
C SER A 303 21.19 2.41 25.07
N ASN A 304 22.04 3.13 25.82
CA ASN A 304 22.59 2.65 27.09
C ASN A 304 23.39 1.33 26.94
N MET A 305 24.04 1.18 25.79
CA MET A 305 24.92 0.04 25.49
C MET A 305 26.32 0.34 26.03
N PRO A 306 26.94 -0.52 26.86
CA PRO A 306 28.34 -0.38 27.23
C PRO A 306 29.23 -0.62 26.00
N ALA A 307 30.48 -0.18 26.06
CA ALA A 307 31.47 -0.58 25.06
C ALA A 307 31.77 -2.09 25.19
N PRO A 308 31.98 -2.82 24.08
CA PRO A 308 32.43 -4.21 24.17
C PRO A 308 33.81 -4.27 24.84
N ALA A 309 34.11 -5.41 25.47
CA ALA A 309 35.39 -5.67 26.11
C ALA A 309 36.54 -5.55 25.10
N PRO A 310 37.78 -5.26 25.55
CA PRO A 310 38.94 -5.17 24.67
C PRO A 310 39.08 -6.42 23.79
N GLY A 311 39.21 -6.21 22.47
CA GLY A 311 39.31 -7.30 21.49
C GLY A 311 37.98 -7.98 21.14
N LYS A 312 36.84 -7.50 21.65
CA LYS A 312 35.49 -8.02 21.35
C LYS A 312 34.66 -7.03 20.54
N ARG A 313 33.60 -7.54 19.92
CA ARG A 313 32.57 -6.78 19.18
C ARG A 313 31.19 -7.35 19.44
N TYR A 314 30.18 -6.51 19.28
CA TYR A 314 28.79 -6.96 19.26
C TYR A 314 28.38 -7.42 17.87
N TYR A 315 27.80 -8.62 17.81
CA TYR A 315 27.22 -9.20 16.60
C TYR A 315 25.72 -9.38 16.79
N ALA A 316 24.95 -8.97 15.79
CA ALA A 316 23.49 -9.04 15.79
C ALA A 316 22.97 -10.17 14.91
N TRP A 317 21.96 -10.86 15.42
CA TRP A 317 21.37 -12.04 14.80
C TRP A 317 19.84 -12.01 14.91
N LEU A 318 19.16 -12.49 13.87
CA LEU A 318 17.78 -12.96 13.99
C LEU A 318 17.80 -14.47 14.16
N LEU A 319 16.95 -14.98 15.07
CA LEU A 319 16.78 -16.40 15.31
C LEU A 319 15.36 -16.84 14.93
N GLY A 320 15.24 -18.09 14.54
CA GLY A 320 13.98 -18.75 14.19
C GLY A 320 13.03 -18.92 15.37
N ASP A 321 11.87 -19.51 15.14
CA ASP A 321 10.87 -19.77 16.19
C ASP A 321 11.38 -20.76 17.24
N LYS A 322 10.93 -20.63 18.50
CA LYS A 322 11.34 -21.52 19.59
C LYS A 322 11.01 -22.98 19.30
N ASN A 323 9.87 -23.20 18.65
CA ASN A 323 9.33 -24.54 18.38
C ASN A 323 9.95 -25.21 17.15
N ASN A 324 10.76 -24.49 16.36
CA ASN A 324 11.37 -24.99 15.13
C ASN A 324 12.88 -25.31 15.27
N GLY A 325 13.41 -25.22 16.50
CA GLY A 325 14.84 -25.37 16.81
C GLY A 325 15.67 -24.14 16.41
N ASP A 326 16.84 -23.96 17.02
CA ASP A 326 17.75 -22.83 16.75
C ASP A 326 18.46 -22.89 15.38
N ASN A 327 18.00 -23.75 14.46
CA ASN A 327 18.68 -24.02 13.18
C ASN A 327 18.54 -22.88 12.16
N ARG A 328 17.58 -21.97 12.32
CA ARG A 328 17.41 -20.80 11.45
C ARG A 328 18.00 -19.58 12.13
N THR A 329 19.16 -19.15 11.63
CA THR A 329 19.82 -17.93 12.07
C THR A 329 20.17 -17.05 10.88
N VAL A 330 19.90 -15.76 10.99
CA VAL A 330 20.31 -14.73 10.03
C VAL A 330 21.30 -13.81 10.69
N ARG A 331 22.53 -13.75 10.17
CA ARG A 331 23.53 -12.77 10.60
C ARG A 331 23.16 -11.41 10.04
N LEU A 332 22.91 -10.44 10.92
CA LEU A 332 22.63 -9.08 10.51
C LEU A 332 23.92 -8.29 10.29
N GLY A 333 24.87 -8.38 11.22
CA GLY A 333 26.15 -7.68 11.12
C GLY A 333 26.78 -7.34 12.46
N VAL A 334 27.81 -6.48 12.40
CA VAL A 334 28.47 -5.90 13.56
C VAL A 334 27.71 -4.64 13.98
N LEU A 335 27.53 -4.45 15.29
CA LEU A 335 26.95 -3.23 15.84
C LEU A 335 28.06 -2.27 16.28
N ASP A 336 28.17 -1.15 15.59
CA ASP A 336 29.06 -0.06 15.98
C ASP A 336 28.39 0.77 17.08
N ILE A 337 28.96 0.75 18.28
CA ILE A 337 28.46 1.52 19.42
C ILE A 337 29.21 2.85 19.49
N LYS A 338 28.47 3.96 19.46
CA LYS A 338 28.98 5.32 19.63
C LYS A 338 28.18 6.01 20.72
N ASP A 339 28.86 6.51 21.76
CA ASP A 339 28.24 7.19 22.91
C ASP A 339 27.11 6.38 23.57
N GLY A 340 27.34 5.06 23.67
CA GLY A 340 26.38 4.11 24.20
C GLY A 340 25.11 3.91 23.37
N LYS A 341 25.12 4.33 22.11
CA LYS A 341 24.00 4.19 21.16
C LYS A 341 24.46 3.48 19.90
N THR A 342 23.51 2.84 19.23
CA THR A 342 23.72 2.37 17.87
C THR A 342 22.42 2.45 17.07
N ARG A 343 22.56 2.79 15.80
CA ARG A 343 21.49 2.71 14.81
C ARG A 343 22.04 1.91 13.64
N PHE A 344 21.53 0.69 13.49
CA PHE A 344 21.97 -0.25 12.48
C PHE A 344 20.84 -0.55 11.50
N PHE A 345 21.17 -0.66 10.21
CA PHE A 345 20.22 -0.93 9.15
C PHE A 345 20.68 -2.12 8.31
N TYR A 346 19.90 -3.19 8.34
CA TYR A 346 20.04 -4.34 7.46
C TYR A 346 19.20 -4.12 6.20
N LYS A 347 19.85 -4.09 5.04
CA LYS A 347 19.23 -3.78 3.74
C LYS A 347 18.41 -4.93 3.13
N GLY A 348 18.45 -6.11 3.74
CA GLY A 348 17.97 -7.35 3.14
C GLY A 348 19.10 -8.18 2.55
N ASP A 349 18.84 -9.47 2.35
CA ASP A 349 19.71 -10.31 1.54
C ASP A 349 19.48 -10.04 0.04
N GLN A 350 20.26 -10.70 -0.83
CA GLN A 350 20.13 -10.54 -2.28
C GLN A 350 18.76 -10.96 -2.83
N ASN A 351 18.05 -11.83 -2.09
CA ASN A 351 16.75 -12.35 -2.50
C ASN A 351 15.59 -11.55 -1.90
N HIS A 352 15.86 -10.49 -1.13
CA HIS A 352 14.87 -9.73 -0.37
C HIS A 352 13.92 -10.65 0.42
N THR A 353 14.50 -11.65 1.08
CA THR A 353 13.79 -12.69 1.82
C THR A 353 12.91 -12.08 2.92
N ASN A 354 11.66 -12.53 3.05
CA ASN A 354 10.76 -12.12 4.13
C ASN A 354 11.22 -12.70 5.47
N LEU A 355 11.93 -11.88 6.25
CA LEU A 355 12.57 -12.31 7.50
C LEU A 355 11.54 -12.62 8.59
N LEU A 356 10.42 -11.88 8.62
CA LEU A 356 9.36 -12.07 9.62
C LEU A 356 8.63 -13.42 9.45
N ALA A 357 8.62 -13.98 8.25
CA ALA A 357 7.97 -15.26 7.96
C ALA A 357 8.60 -16.46 8.70
N PHE A 358 9.86 -16.36 9.13
CA PHE A 358 10.56 -17.48 9.78
C PHE A 358 11.46 -17.10 10.95
N THR A 359 11.63 -15.81 11.24
CA THR A 359 12.32 -15.33 12.45
C THR A 359 11.32 -14.70 13.40
N SER A 360 11.64 -14.75 14.69
CA SER A 360 10.78 -14.17 15.74
C SER A 360 11.56 -13.71 16.97
N ARG A 361 12.88 -13.89 16.96
CA ARG A 361 13.78 -13.57 18.06
C ARG A 361 14.97 -12.78 17.54
N PHE A 362 15.53 -11.94 18.40
CA PHE A 362 16.74 -11.16 18.15
C PHE A 362 17.75 -11.39 19.26
N LEU A 363 19.01 -11.53 18.87
CA LEU A 363 20.11 -11.80 19.79
C LEU A 363 21.30 -10.90 19.46
N ILE A 364 21.89 -10.33 20.50
CA ILE A 364 23.22 -9.71 20.44
C ILE A 364 24.19 -10.55 21.25
N THR A 365 25.25 -11.00 20.60
CA THR A 365 26.39 -11.66 21.22
C THR A 365 27.60 -10.73 21.27
N GLU A 366 28.44 -10.91 22.29
CA GLU A 366 29.75 -10.27 22.39
C GLU A 366 30.83 -11.32 22.11
N GLU A 367 31.46 -11.23 20.94
CA GLU A 367 32.38 -12.25 20.44
C GLU A 367 33.67 -11.61 19.92
N ASP A 368 34.62 -12.45 19.49
CA ASP A 368 35.93 -12.00 19.06
C ASP A 368 35.87 -11.01 17.89
N ALA A 369 36.69 -9.94 17.95
CA ALA A 369 36.77 -8.95 16.89
C ALA A 369 37.61 -9.44 15.69
N THR A 370 38.52 -10.39 15.90
CA THR A 370 39.47 -10.85 14.88
C THR A 370 38.88 -11.94 13.97
N VAL A 371 37.93 -12.71 14.48
CA VAL A 371 37.24 -13.77 13.73
C VAL A 371 35.76 -13.48 13.73
N ALA A 372 35.23 -13.13 12.56
CA ALA A 372 33.81 -12.91 12.38
C ALA A 372 33.04 -14.24 12.58
N PRO A 373 32.13 -14.33 13.58
CA PRO A 373 31.31 -15.51 13.79
C PRO A 373 30.39 -15.75 12.59
N VAL A 374 30.20 -17.03 12.24
CA VAL A 374 29.26 -17.48 11.20
C VAL A 374 27.90 -17.89 11.76
N ALA A 375 27.83 -18.12 13.07
CA ALA A 375 26.64 -18.41 13.85
C ALA A 375 26.81 -17.77 15.25
N PRO A 376 25.73 -17.46 15.97
CA PRO A 376 25.82 -16.94 17.33
C PRO A 376 26.50 -17.97 18.22
N SER A 377 27.39 -17.51 19.10
CA SER A 377 28.02 -18.37 20.09
C SER A 377 26.98 -19.16 20.90
N PRO A 378 27.17 -20.48 21.08
CA PRO A 378 26.26 -21.31 21.89
C PRO A 378 26.47 -21.08 23.39
N SER A 379 27.51 -20.33 23.80
CA SER A 379 27.75 -19.98 25.19
C SER A 379 26.88 -18.79 25.60
N PHE A 380 25.95 -19.02 26.53
CA PHE A 380 25.07 -17.98 27.07
C PHE A 380 25.82 -16.84 27.75
N ASP A 381 27.06 -17.06 28.21
CA ASP A 381 27.91 -16.01 28.79
C ASP A 381 28.35 -14.95 27.76
N THR A 382 28.19 -15.24 26.47
CA THR A 382 28.42 -14.27 25.38
C THR A 382 27.16 -13.53 24.99
N TRP A 383 25.98 -13.95 25.47
CA TRP A 383 24.70 -13.34 25.12
C TRP A 383 24.51 -12.09 25.98
N ARG A 384 24.22 -10.97 25.34
CA ARG A 384 24.15 -9.67 26.01
C ARG A 384 22.77 -9.06 25.99
N TYR A 385 22.09 -9.18 24.86
CA TYR A 385 20.76 -8.60 24.69
C TYR A 385 19.89 -9.53 23.88
N TYR A 386 18.61 -9.51 24.20
CA TYR A 386 17.64 -10.41 23.62
C TYR A 386 16.27 -9.74 23.53
N GLY A 387 15.52 -10.08 22.49
CA GLY A 387 14.12 -9.69 22.31
C GLY A 387 13.39 -10.76 21.51
N GLU A 388 12.07 -10.85 21.71
CA GLU A 388 11.24 -11.82 20.99
C GLU A 388 9.78 -11.39 20.89
N PHE A 389 9.10 -11.90 19.86
CA PHE A 389 7.64 -11.91 19.83
C PHE A 389 7.10 -13.08 20.66
N SER A 390 6.01 -12.85 21.40
CA SER A 390 5.35 -13.92 22.15
C SER A 390 4.81 -14.99 21.21
N GLN A 391 5.21 -16.24 21.45
CA GLN A 391 4.76 -17.44 20.75
C GLN A 391 3.75 -18.24 21.59
N VAL A 392 3.33 -17.71 22.74
CA VAL A 392 2.35 -18.36 23.60
C VAL A 392 0.96 -18.16 23.00
N PRO A 393 0.22 -19.23 22.68
CA PRO A 393 -1.15 -19.11 22.17
C PRO A 393 -2.06 -18.39 23.16
N ILE A 394 -2.93 -17.53 22.62
CA ILE A 394 -3.92 -16.77 23.39
C ILE A 394 -5.20 -17.60 23.42
N LYS A 395 -5.64 -17.95 24.63
CA LYS A 395 -6.90 -18.66 24.82
C LYS A 395 -8.06 -17.67 24.75
N LEU A 396 -8.66 -17.54 23.58
CA LEU A 396 -9.88 -16.75 23.42
C LEU A 396 -11.10 -17.62 23.74
N PRO A 397 -12.07 -17.14 24.56
CA PRO A 397 -13.20 -17.96 25.03
C PRO A 397 -14.14 -18.51 23.96
N GLN A 398 -13.98 -18.17 22.67
CA GLN A 398 -14.98 -18.44 21.63
C GLN A 398 -14.45 -18.99 20.30
N GLU A 399 -13.18 -19.36 20.14
CA GLU A 399 -12.69 -19.85 18.84
C GLU A 399 -11.82 -21.11 18.93
N GLY A 400 -12.09 -22.06 18.03
CA GLY A 400 -11.43 -23.37 17.97
C GLY A 400 -9.98 -23.37 17.48
N LYS A 401 -9.34 -22.19 17.32
CA LYS A 401 -7.91 -22.05 17.03
C LYS A 401 -7.28 -21.01 17.96
N GLU A 402 -6.34 -21.45 18.78
CA GLU A 402 -5.55 -20.59 19.65
C GLU A 402 -4.35 -20.05 18.86
N TYR A 403 -4.34 -18.74 18.58
CA TYR A 403 -3.24 -18.04 17.91
C TYR A 403 -2.38 -17.29 18.93
N SER A 404 -1.06 -17.26 18.72
CA SER A 404 -0.14 -16.40 19.49
C SER A 404 -0.08 -14.98 18.93
N TYR A 405 0.61 -14.08 19.65
CA TYR A 405 0.93 -12.74 19.13
C TYR A 405 1.66 -12.84 17.79
N LEU A 406 2.65 -13.72 17.69
CA LEU A 406 3.43 -13.92 16.48
C LEU A 406 2.56 -14.41 15.31
N ASP A 407 1.59 -15.30 15.56
CA ASP A 407 0.69 -15.80 14.51
C ASP A 407 -0.17 -14.67 13.95
N HIS A 408 -0.81 -13.89 14.83
CA HIS A 408 -1.59 -12.72 14.41
C HIS A 408 -0.76 -11.70 13.63
N LEU A 409 0.47 -11.43 14.09
CA LEU A 409 1.39 -10.53 13.41
C LEU A 409 1.77 -11.05 12.01
N ARG A 410 2.08 -12.34 11.90
CA ARG A 410 2.45 -12.98 10.62
C ARG A 410 1.28 -13.02 9.65
N HIS A 411 0.07 -13.33 10.09
CA HIS A 411 -1.09 -13.33 9.20
C HIS A 411 -1.36 -11.93 8.62
N LEU A 412 -1.16 -10.88 9.41
CA LEU A 412 -1.27 -9.51 8.92
C LEU A 412 -0.15 -9.14 7.94
N LEU A 413 1.10 -9.51 8.21
CA LEU A 413 2.27 -8.91 7.56
C LEU A 413 3.14 -9.83 6.70
N ALA A 414 3.15 -11.15 6.94
CA ALA A 414 4.15 -12.05 6.38
C ALA A 414 3.58 -13.26 5.62
N SER A 415 2.64 -13.99 6.21
CA SER A 415 2.01 -15.18 5.63
C SER A 415 0.71 -15.46 6.40
N ASP A 416 -0.37 -15.65 5.65
CA ASP A 416 -1.69 -15.99 6.17
C ASP A 416 -2.16 -17.35 5.63
N PRO A 417 -2.62 -18.29 6.47
CA PRO A 417 -3.02 -19.62 6.03
C PRO A 417 -4.17 -19.66 5.02
N THR A 418 -5.04 -18.65 5.00
CA THR A 418 -6.13 -18.56 4.01
C THR A 418 -5.57 -18.08 2.68
N LEU A 419 -4.68 -17.09 2.69
CA LEU A 419 -3.99 -16.60 1.51
C LEU A 419 -3.06 -17.64 0.90
N ASP A 420 -2.33 -18.41 1.72
CA ASP A 420 -1.41 -19.45 1.25
C ASP A 420 -2.14 -20.55 0.45
N LYS A 421 -3.36 -20.93 0.87
CA LYS A 421 -4.22 -21.87 0.12
C LYS A 421 -4.65 -21.35 -1.25
N LEU A 422 -4.64 -20.02 -1.41
CA LEU A 422 -4.99 -19.34 -2.66
C LEU A 422 -3.74 -18.94 -3.45
N GLU A 423 -2.56 -19.38 -3.02
CA GLU A 423 -1.27 -18.99 -3.61
C GLU A 423 -1.10 -17.46 -3.67
N LEU A 424 -1.58 -16.76 -2.64
CA LEU A 424 -1.46 -15.31 -2.48
C LEU A 424 -0.34 -15.01 -1.48
N PRO A 425 0.94 -14.93 -1.91
CA PRO A 425 2.05 -14.79 -0.97
C PRO A 425 2.00 -13.49 -0.18
N GLY A 426 2.44 -13.54 1.08
CA GLY A 426 2.47 -12.38 1.98
C GLY A 426 1.35 -12.39 3.01
N GLY A 427 1.25 -11.31 3.79
CA GLY A 427 0.15 -11.11 4.75
C GLY A 427 -1.03 -10.34 4.17
N LEU A 428 -2.14 -10.32 4.91
CA LEU A 428 -3.40 -9.65 4.55
C LEU A 428 -3.20 -8.17 4.18
N ASN A 429 -2.31 -7.46 4.88
CA ASN A 429 -2.06 -6.03 4.68
C ASN A 429 -1.61 -5.70 3.23
N VAL A 430 -0.79 -6.56 2.62
CA VAL A 430 -0.27 -6.35 1.26
C VAL A 430 -1.39 -6.50 0.23
N TRP A 431 -2.21 -7.53 0.36
CA TRP A 431 -3.30 -7.80 -0.58
C TRP A 431 -4.45 -6.81 -0.41
N PHE A 432 -4.78 -6.42 0.82
CA PHE A 432 -5.77 -5.37 1.07
C PHE A 432 -5.39 -4.04 0.41
N TYR A 433 -4.13 -3.62 0.55
CA TYR A 433 -3.57 -2.45 -0.14
C TYR A 433 -3.68 -2.54 -1.67
N ARG A 434 -3.23 -3.66 -2.26
CA ARG A 434 -3.27 -3.87 -3.73
C ARG A 434 -4.69 -3.87 -4.28
N ASN A 435 -5.59 -4.57 -3.61
CA ASN A 435 -6.96 -4.74 -4.06
C ASN A 435 -7.72 -3.41 -4.04
N ILE A 436 -7.53 -2.58 -3.00
CA ILE A 436 -8.13 -1.23 -2.95
C ILE A 436 -7.52 -0.31 -4.01
N SER A 437 -6.22 -0.43 -4.30
CA SER A 437 -5.59 0.31 -5.40
C SER A 437 -6.28 0.05 -6.74
N LYS A 438 -6.72 -1.19 -7.00
CA LYS A 438 -7.47 -1.55 -8.22
C LYS A 438 -8.86 -0.92 -8.25
N ILE A 439 -9.55 -0.86 -7.10
CA ILE A 439 -10.84 -0.16 -7.00
C ILE A 439 -10.68 1.32 -7.36
N MET A 440 -9.63 2.00 -6.87
CA MET A 440 -9.37 3.40 -7.19
C MET A 440 -9.01 3.60 -8.67
N GLU A 441 -8.14 2.75 -9.24
CA GLU A 441 -7.76 2.77 -10.64
C GLU A 441 -8.99 2.69 -11.56
N TRP A 442 -9.83 1.67 -11.35
CA TRP A 442 -11.01 1.47 -12.19
C TRP A 442 -12.08 2.54 -11.99
N SER A 443 -12.29 2.99 -10.74
CA SER A 443 -13.22 4.08 -10.45
C SER A 443 -12.84 5.36 -11.19
N THR A 444 -11.56 5.71 -11.21
CA THR A 444 -11.05 6.90 -11.90
C THR A 444 -11.19 6.77 -13.42
N SER A 445 -10.85 5.61 -13.98
CA SER A 445 -10.93 5.37 -15.43
C SER A 445 -12.36 5.53 -16.00
N MET A 446 -13.39 5.32 -15.17
CA MET A 446 -14.78 5.49 -15.58
C MET A 446 -15.12 6.94 -15.94
N ARG A 447 -14.59 7.93 -15.21
CA ARG A 447 -14.89 9.34 -15.47
C ARG A 447 -14.34 9.77 -16.81
N ASP A 448 -13.06 9.50 -17.05
CA ASP A 448 -12.37 9.91 -18.27
C ASP A 448 -13.07 9.31 -19.52
N SER A 449 -13.45 8.04 -19.44
CA SER A 449 -14.20 7.39 -20.52
C SER A 449 -15.63 7.95 -20.67
N TRP A 450 -16.30 8.28 -19.57
CA TRP A 450 -17.67 8.80 -19.61
C TRP A 450 -17.73 10.20 -20.21
N GLU A 451 -16.84 11.09 -19.78
CA GLU A 451 -16.76 12.46 -20.29
C GLU A 451 -16.36 12.49 -21.76
N ALA A 452 -15.46 11.60 -22.20
CA ALA A 452 -15.02 11.55 -23.59
C ALA A 452 -16.03 10.90 -24.54
N ARG A 453 -16.73 9.83 -24.13
CA ARG A 453 -17.49 8.97 -25.06
C ARG A 453 -18.89 8.58 -24.61
N GLN A 454 -19.23 8.80 -23.33
CA GLN A 454 -20.48 8.34 -22.72
C GLN A 454 -20.76 6.84 -23.00
N ASP A 455 -19.72 6.01 -22.92
CA ASP A 455 -19.72 4.57 -23.26
C ASP A 455 -20.31 3.72 -22.11
N PRO A 456 -21.57 3.26 -22.20
CA PRO A 456 -22.21 2.49 -21.13
C PRO A 456 -21.54 1.13 -20.92
N ASP A 457 -21.04 0.50 -21.99
CA ASP A 457 -20.43 -0.83 -21.91
C ASP A 457 -19.10 -0.77 -21.16
N PHE A 458 -18.31 0.28 -21.36
CA PHE A 458 -17.10 0.49 -20.56
C PHE A 458 -17.45 0.67 -19.07
N ILE A 459 -18.45 1.49 -18.75
CA ILE A 459 -18.90 1.70 -17.36
C ILE A 459 -19.36 0.39 -16.72
N ARG A 460 -20.14 -0.44 -17.42
CA ARG A 460 -20.57 -1.75 -16.91
C ARG A 460 -19.39 -2.67 -16.66
N ARG A 461 -18.42 -2.74 -17.56
CA ARG A 461 -17.23 -3.59 -17.38
C ARG A 461 -16.40 -3.14 -16.17
N GLN A 462 -16.15 -1.85 -15.99
CA GLN A 462 -15.40 -1.37 -14.82
C GLN A 462 -16.18 -1.56 -13.51
N THR A 463 -17.48 -1.25 -13.53
CA THR A 463 -18.39 -1.52 -12.40
C THR A 463 -18.38 -2.99 -12.00
N ALA A 464 -18.41 -3.91 -12.97
CA ALA A 464 -18.35 -5.35 -12.70
C ALA A 464 -17.01 -5.79 -12.11
N ARG A 465 -15.87 -5.25 -12.58
CA ARG A 465 -14.55 -5.52 -11.97
C ARG A 465 -14.48 -5.05 -10.52
N ILE A 466 -15.02 -3.85 -10.25
CA ILE A 466 -15.11 -3.29 -8.91
C ILE A 466 -15.92 -4.19 -7.99
N LEU A 467 -17.12 -4.62 -8.40
CA LEU A 467 -17.94 -5.55 -7.61
C LEU A 467 -17.25 -6.90 -7.40
N GLN A 468 -16.50 -7.41 -8.38
CA GLN A 468 -15.76 -8.68 -8.23
C GLN A 468 -14.69 -8.63 -7.15
N TYR A 469 -14.00 -7.49 -6.96
CA TYR A 469 -13.04 -7.31 -5.86
C TYR A 469 -13.71 -6.95 -4.52
N LEU A 470 -14.81 -6.19 -4.55
CA LEU A 470 -15.53 -5.82 -3.33
C LEU A 470 -16.21 -7.02 -2.69
N ASP A 471 -16.93 -7.82 -3.49
CA ASP A 471 -17.75 -8.94 -3.00
C ASP A 471 -16.96 -10.25 -2.96
N GLY A 472 -15.94 -10.37 -3.81
CA GLY A 472 -15.22 -11.61 -4.04
C GLY A 472 -15.91 -12.50 -5.07
N SER A 473 -15.14 -13.30 -5.80
CA SER A 473 -15.65 -14.13 -6.90
C SER A 473 -16.72 -15.13 -6.47
N LEU A 474 -16.68 -15.59 -5.21
CA LEU A 474 -17.64 -16.51 -4.63
C LEU A 474 -19.02 -15.88 -4.37
N PHE A 475 -19.09 -14.57 -4.14
CA PHE A 475 -20.33 -13.89 -3.71
C PHE A 475 -20.86 -12.86 -4.71
N VAL A 476 -20.02 -12.40 -5.64
CA VAL A 476 -20.37 -11.34 -6.60
C VAL A 476 -21.58 -11.66 -7.49
N LYS A 477 -21.88 -12.94 -7.71
CA LYS A 477 -23.05 -13.39 -8.50
C LYS A 477 -24.39 -12.99 -7.90
N ARG A 478 -24.42 -12.51 -6.65
CA ARG A 478 -25.61 -11.92 -6.03
C ARG A 478 -25.95 -10.54 -6.58
N ASP A 479 -24.93 -9.83 -7.05
CA ASP A 479 -25.03 -8.43 -7.50
C ASP A 479 -24.85 -8.26 -9.01
N LEU A 480 -24.29 -9.26 -9.68
CA LEU A 480 -24.17 -9.30 -11.13
C LEU A 480 -25.28 -10.15 -11.78
N PRO A 481 -25.62 -9.88 -13.05
CA PRO A 481 -26.45 -10.79 -13.84
C PRO A 481 -25.89 -12.22 -13.81
N SER A 482 -26.76 -13.23 -13.79
CA SER A 482 -26.37 -14.64 -13.61
C SER A 482 -25.31 -15.12 -14.63
N ASN A 483 -25.40 -14.63 -15.87
CA ASN A 483 -24.48 -14.92 -16.96
C ASN A 483 -23.27 -13.98 -17.07
N ALA A 484 -23.10 -13.02 -16.18
CA ALA A 484 -21.98 -12.08 -16.24
C ALA A 484 -20.64 -12.82 -16.05
N PRO A 485 -19.65 -12.69 -16.96
CA PRO A 485 -18.37 -13.35 -16.80
C PRO A 485 -17.54 -12.71 -15.67
N LEU A 486 -16.58 -13.48 -15.13
CA LEU A 486 -15.48 -12.89 -14.36
C LEU A 486 -14.59 -12.09 -15.32
N LEU A 487 -14.33 -10.83 -14.97
CA LEU A 487 -13.56 -9.87 -15.74
C LEU A 487 -12.20 -9.58 -15.11
N VAL A 488 -11.90 -10.26 -14.01
CA VAL A 488 -10.67 -10.19 -13.25
C VAL A 488 -10.14 -11.59 -12.99
N ASP A 489 -8.88 -11.68 -12.58
CA ASP A 489 -8.28 -12.94 -12.14
C ASP A 489 -9.03 -13.49 -10.92
N GLU A 490 -9.58 -14.70 -11.07
CA GLU A 490 -10.38 -15.35 -10.04
C GLU A 490 -9.59 -15.58 -8.75
N ARG A 491 -8.29 -15.91 -8.85
CA ARG A 491 -7.41 -16.10 -7.69
C ARG A 491 -7.26 -14.80 -6.90
N LEU A 492 -7.04 -13.68 -7.59
CA LEU A 492 -6.84 -12.38 -6.94
C LEU A 492 -8.13 -11.81 -6.34
N SER A 493 -9.28 -12.14 -6.92
CA SER A 493 -10.60 -11.72 -6.45
C SER A 493 -11.31 -12.75 -5.57
N HIS A 494 -10.65 -13.85 -5.19
CA HIS A 494 -11.33 -14.95 -4.51
C HIS A 494 -11.95 -14.51 -3.17
N ILE A 495 -11.20 -13.73 -2.40
CA ILE A 495 -11.65 -13.11 -1.15
C ILE A 495 -12.10 -11.68 -1.44
N GLY A 496 -13.34 -11.36 -1.09
CA GLY A 496 -13.87 -10.00 -1.20
C GLY A 496 -13.26 -9.04 -0.18
N LEU A 497 -13.21 -7.75 -0.51
CA LEU A 497 -12.85 -6.69 0.44
C LEU A 497 -13.92 -6.49 1.52
N LEU A 498 -15.18 -6.76 1.19
CA LEU A 498 -16.35 -6.50 2.02
C LEU A 498 -17.09 -7.78 2.40
N GLU A 499 -17.74 -7.74 3.56
CA GLU A 499 -18.71 -8.77 3.95
C GLU A 499 -20.04 -8.51 3.23
N VAL A 500 -20.51 -9.51 2.48
CA VAL A 500 -21.72 -9.43 1.64
C VAL A 500 -22.66 -10.62 1.86
N ALA A 501 -22.25 -11.59 2.68
CA ALA A 501 -23.02 -12.77 3.04
C ALA A 501 -23.32 -12.91 4.53
N GLY A 502 -23.13 -11.84 5.30
CA GLY A 502 -23.33 -11.82 6.75
C GLY A 502 -22.15 -12.45 7.52
N PRO A 503 -22.27 -12.55 8.85
CA PRO A 503 -21.14 -12.85 9.74
C PRO A 503 -20.59 -14.28 9.62
N THR A 504 -21.31 -15.17 8.94
CA THR A 504 -20.88 -16.55 8.67
C THR A 504 -20.31 -16.72 7.26
N GLN A 505 -19.93 -15.62 6.60
CA GLN A 505 -19.30 -15.67 5.29
C GLN A 505 -17.97 -16.43 5.37
N ASP A 506 -17.81 -17.45 4.53
CA ASP A 506 -16.59 -18.27 4.43
C ASP A 506 -16.11 -18.33 2.96
N PRO A 507 -14.88 -17.88 2.65
CA PRO A 507 -13.92 -17.26 3.54
C PRO A 507 -14.38 -15.87 4.05
N PRO A 508 -13.94 -15.43 5.24
CA PRO A 508 -14.19 -14.08 5.70
C PRO A 508 -13.57 -13.08 4.72
N CYS A 509 -14.22 -11.93 4.54
CA CYS A 509 -13.68 -10.86 3.71
C CYS A 509 -12.39 -10.29 4.33
N PHE A 510 -11.56 -9.59 3.53
CA PHE A 510 -10.31 -9.01 4.02
C PHE A 510 -10.51 -8.12 5.25
N PHE A 511 -11.57 -7.31 5.28
CA PHE A 511 -11.86 -6.44 6.42
C PHE A 511 -12.07 -7.23 7.72
N THR A 512 -13.00 -8.21 7.72
CA THR A 512 -13.28 -9.04 8.89
C THR A 512 -12.03 -9.82 9.31
N HIS A 513 -11.30 -10.36 8.34
CA HIS A 513 -10.10 -11.16 8.59
C HIS A 513 -8.97 -10.34 9.25
N MET A 514 -8.71 -9.12 8.74
CA MET A 514 -7.73 -8.22 9.35
C MET A 514 -8.16 -7.75 10.74
N MET A 515 -9.46 -7.48 10.93
CA MET A 515 -10.01 -7.06 12.23
C MET A 515 -9.81 -8.15 13.30
N THR A 516 -10.02 -9.42 12.95
CA THR A 516 -9.76 -10.56 13.85
C THR A 516 -8.31 -10.56 14.36
N HIS A 517 -7.33 -10.39 13.47
CA HIS A 517 -5.92 -10.43 13.87
C HIS A 517 -5.46 -9.19 14.63
N LEU A 518 -5.93 -8.00 14.28
CA LEU A 518 -5.65 -6.79 15.07
C LEU A 518 -6.25 -6.89 16.49
N ASN A 519 -7.47 -7.41 16.61
CA ASN A 519 -8.08 -7.65 17.92
C ASN A 519 -7.33 -8.72 18.72
N GLY A 520 -6.82 -9.76 18.05
CA GLY A 520 -5.95 -10.76 18.67
C GLY A 520 -4.66 -10.16 19.22
N LEU A 521 -4.01 -9.24 18.48
CA LEU A 521 -2.84 -8.50 18.96
C LEU A 521 -3.16 -7.63 20.19
N LEU A 522 -4.32 -6.97 20.21
CA LEU A 522 -4.77 -6.16 21.36
C LEU A 522 -5.00 -6.99 22.62
N GLN A 523 -5.44 -8.24 22.47
CA GLN A 523 -5.73 -9.16 23.57
C GLN A 523 -4.51 -9.98 24.00
N SER A 524 -3.39 -9.88 23.28
CA SER A 524 -2.17 -10.61 23.58
C SER A 524 -1.55 -10.16 24.91
N PRO A 525 -1.18 -11.09 25.81
CA PRO A 525 -0.40 -10.76 27.01
C PRO A 525 0.90 -10.05 26.65
N GLY A 526 1.22 -8.96 27.36
CA GLY A 526 2.46 -8.19 27.13
C GLY A 526 2.37 -7.13 26.02
N ALA A 527 1.22 -6.92 25.39
CA ALA A 527 1.01 -5.79 24.47
C ALA A 527 1.30 -4.45 25.16
N ALA A 528 2.33 -3.74 24.69
CA ALA A 528 2.70 -2.42 25.20
C ALA A 528 1.55 -1.41 25.02
N SER A 529 1.47 -0.39 25.87
CA SER A 529 0.44 0.66 25.77
C SER A 529 0.48 1.42 24.43
N THR A 530 1.68 1.61 23.87
CA THR A 530 1.91 2.19 22.54
C THR A 530 1.31 1.31 21.45
N LEU A 531 1.55 0.00 21.50
CA LEU A 531 0.97 -0.96 20.57
C LEU A 531 -0.57 -0.92 20.61
N ARG A 532 -1.17 -0.84 21.80
CA ARG A 532 -2.64 -0.73 21.93
C ARG A 532 -3.19 0.53 21.27
N LYS A 533 -2.49 1.67 21.44
CA LYS A 533 -2.85 2.93 20.79
C LYS A 533 -2.77 2.81 19.27
N ASP A 534 -1.69 2.22 18.76
CA ASP A 534 -1.46 2.06 17.32
C ASP A 534 -2.49 1.12 16.69
N ALA A 535 -2.75 -0.04 17.31
CA ALA A 535 -3.75 -0.97 16.85
C ALA A 535 -5.17 -0.37 16.90
N ALA A 536 -5.52 0.40 17.93
CA ALA A 536 -6.81 1.11 17.96
C ALA A 536 -6.97 2.12 16.82
N ALA A 537 -5.90 2.86 16.48
CA ALA A 537 -5.90 3.77 15.34
C ALA A 537 -6.05 3.02 14.00
N MET A 538 -5.44 1.83 13.87
CA MET A 538 -5.59 0.96 12.70
C MET A 538 -7.02 0.39 12.59
N VAL A 539 -7.65 0.00 13.69
CA VAL A 539 -9.06 -0.42 13.73
C VAL A 539 -9.97 0.71 13.26
N ALA A 540 -9.76 1.94 13.73
CA ALA A 540 -10.52 3.10 13.27
C ALA A 540 -10.33 3.36 11.77
N ALA A 541 -9.10 3.27 11.27
CA ALA A 541 -8.82 3.40 9.83
C ALA A 541 -9.53 2.32 9.00
N LEU A 542 -9.47 1.04 9.42
CA LEU A 542 -10.19 -0.05 8.76
C LEU A 542 -11.69 0.21 8.70
N ASN A 543 -12.30 0.67 9.80
CA ASN A 543 -13.73 1.00 9.83
C ASN A 543 -14.10 2.09 8.84
N ASN A 544 -13.27 3.13 8.70
CA ASN A 544 -13.49 4.20 7.73
C ASN A 544 -13.34 3.70 6.29
N ILE A 545 -12.31 2.89 6.02
CA ILE A 545 -12.11 2.23 4.72
C ILE A 545 -13.32 1.37 4.35
N ASN A 546 -13.82 0.55 5.29
CA ASN A 546 -15.02 -0.26 5.09
C ASN A 546 -16.24 0.61 4.74
N GLY A 547 -16.45 1.72 5.45
CA GLY A 547 -17.53 2.67 5.16
C GLY A 547 -17.46 3.27 3.75
N TRP A 548 -16.27 3.71 3.32
CA TRP A 548 -16.08 4.24 1.97
C TRP A 548 -16.28 3.17 0.89
N LEU A 549 -15.73 1.97 1.08
CA LEU A 549 -15.90 0.87 0.13
C LEU A 549 -17.35 0.38 0.04
N GLN A 550 -18.11 0.38 1.14
CA GLN A 550 -19.56 0.13 1.14
C GLN A 550 -20.30 1.15 0.26
N GLN A 551 -19.89 2.41 0.28
CA GLN A 551 -20.48 3.43 -0.59
C GLN A 551 -20.13 3.20 -2.06
N VAL A 552 -18.86 2.87 -2.37
CA VAL A 552 -18.45 2.47 -3.72
C VAL A 552 -19.30 1.28 -4.22
N ARG A 553 -19.50 0.28 -3.37
CA ARG A 553 -20.35 -0.88 -3.69
C ARG A 553 -21.78 -0.47 -3.99
N THR A 554 -22.37 0.39 -3.17
CA THR A 554 -23.75 0.88 -3.34
C THR A 554 -23.94 1.60 -4.67
N ASP A 555 -23.02 2.48 -5.03
CA ASP A 555 -23.06 3.21 -6.30
C ASP A 555 -22.81 2.26 -7.49
N ALA A 556 -21.88 1.31 -7.35
CA ALA A 556 -21.61 0.27 -8.35
C ALA A 556 -22.84 -0.60 -8.65
N LYS A 557 -23.55 -1.05 -7.60
CA LYS A 557 -24.82 -1.79 -7.76
C LYS A 557 -25.88 -0.97 -8.47
N THR A 558 -25.90 0.35 -8.26
CA THR A 558 -26.83 1.23 -8.96
C THR A 558 -26.46 1.28 -10.45
N LEU A 559 -25.19 1.55 -10.77
CA LEU A 559 -24.72 1.62 -12.16
C LEU A 559 -24.95 0.32 -12.93
N ILE A 560 -24.63 -0.84 -12.36
CA ILE A 560 -24.76 -2.12 -13.10
C ILE A 560 -26.22 -2.44 -13.49
N ASN A 561 -27.18 -1.93 -12.71
CA ASN A 561 -28.61 -2.15 -12.91
C ASN A 561 -29.31 -1.08 -13.78
N MET A 562 -28.65 0.06 -14.05
CA MET A 562 -29.18 1.06 -14.99
C MET A 562 -29.22 0.50 -16.40
N LYS A 563 -30.22 0.85 -17.22
CA LYS A 563 -30.23 0.61 -18.68
C LYS A 563 -29.44 1.70 -19.41
N ASP A 564 -28.99 1.45 -20.63
CA ASP A 564 -28.14 2.40 -21.39
C ASP A 564 -28.82 3.77 -21.58
N GLY A 565 -30.13 3.76 -21.87
CA GLY A 565 -30.91 4.99 -21.95
C GLY A 565 -30.95 5.76 -20.63
N GLN A 566 -30.98 5.08 -19.48
CA GLN A 566 -30.92 5.71 -18.16
C GLN A 566 -29.51 6.25 -17.86
N MET A 567 -28.46 5.55 -18.30
CA MET A 567 -27.09 6.02 -18.10
C MET A 567 -26.83 7.33 -18.85
N LYS A 568 -27.37 7.45 -20.07
CA LYS A 568 -27.22 8.66 -20.91
C LYS A 568 -28.17 9.80 -20.52
N GLN A 569 -29.07 9.59 -19.56
CA GLN A 569 -30.04 10.61 -19.14
C GLN A 569 -29.50 11.48 -18.01
N GLY A 570 -29.30 12.77 -18.33
CA GLY A 570 -28.87 13.77 -17.37
C GLY A 570 -27.46 13.50 -16.80
N ASN A 571 -27.21 14.00 -15.59
CA ASN A 571 -25.90 13.91 -14.93
C ASN A 571 -25.81 12.74 -13.93
N THR A 572 -26.79 11.85 -13.89
CA THR A 572 -26.89 10.79 -12.87
C THR A 572 -25.69 9.85 -12.90
N THR A 573 -25.31 9.34 -14.08
CA THR A 573 -24.15 8.44 -14.22
C THR A 573 -22.85 9.13 -13.82
N LEU A 574 -22.63 10.37 -14.27
CA LEU A 574 -21.44 11.14 -13.88
C LEU A 574 -21.41 11.41 -12.37
N SER A 575 -22.55 11.69 -11.74
CA SER A 575 -22.64 11.87 -10.29
C SER A 575 -22.28 10.59 -9.52
N LEU A 576 -22.78 9.43 -9.96
CA LEU A 576 -22.44 8.14 -9.35
C LEU A 576 -20.95 7.82 -9.52
N ILE A 577 -20.39 8.04 -10.71
CA ILE A 577 -18.96 7.86 -10.97
C ILE A 577 -18.13 8.77 -10.05
N ASN A 578 -18.49 10.05 -9.92
CA ASN A 578 -17.78 10.98 -9.05
C ASN A 578 -17.86 10.58 -7.58
N ASN A 579 -19.00 10.07 -7.12
CA ASN A 579 -19.14 9.53 -5.75
C ASN A 579 -18.26 8.31 -5.53
N MET A 580 -18.22 7.38 -6.49
CA MET A 580 -17.33 6.22 -6.43
C MET A 580 -15.85 6.65 -6.38
N ILE A 581 -15.44 7.61 -7.21
CA ILE A 581 -14.08 8.16 -7.20
C ILE A 581 -13.75 8.78 -5.84
N ALA A 582 -14.63 9.61 -5.30
CA ALA A 582 -14.40 10.26 -4.00
C ALA A 582 -14.22 9.23 -2.88
N ASN A 583 -15.08 8.21 -2.82
CA ASN A 583 -15.00 7.18 -1.78
C ASN A 583 -13.82 6.23 -2.01
N ALA A 584 -13.52 5.84 -3.25
CA ALA A 584 -12.34 5.03 -3.56
C ALA A 584 -11.04 5.79 -3.24
N THR A 585 -11.01 7.11 -3.50
CA THR A 585 -9.89 7.99 -3.15
C THR A 585 -9.71 8.08 -1.64
N ASN A 586 -10.80 8.24 -0.88
CA ASN A 586 -10.74 8.22 0.58
C ASN A 586 -10.29 6.85 1.11
N ALA A 587 -10.80 5.74 0.57
CA ALA A 587 -10.37 4.39 0.93
C ALA A 587 -8.87 4.17 0.66
N TYR A 588 -8.35 4.72 -0.43
CA TYR A 588 -6.95 4.55 -0.80
C TYR A 588 -6.00 5.51 -0.07
N SER A 589 -6.25 6.81 -0.19
CA SER A 589 -5.38 7.90 0.30
C SER A 589 -5.72 8.31 1.73
N GLY A 590 -6.97 8.16 2.14
CA GLY A 590 -7.47 8.63 3.43
C GLY A 590 -8.03 10.04 3.39
N GLN A 591 -8.11 10.67 4.55
CA GLN A 591 -8.49 12.06 4.71
C GLN A 591 -7.33 12.85 5.32
N GLN A 592 -7.25 14.12 4.96
CA GLN A 592 -6.27 15.03 5.56
C GLN A 592 -6.65 15.28 7.02
N ASP A 593 -5.74 14.98 7.93
CA ASP A 593 -5.86 15.36 9.33
C ASP A 593 -5.77 16.89 9.45
N PRO A 594 -6.81 17.58 9.93
CA PRO A 594 -6.78 19.05 10.02
C PRO A 594 -5.66 19.57 10.92
N ALA A 595 -5.19 18.77 11.88
CA ALA A 595 -4.15 19.17 12.81
C ALA A 595 -2.73 19.06 12.21
N SER A 596 -2.40 17.94 11.55
CA SER A 596 -1.06 17.72 11.00
C SER A 596 -0.93 18.04 9.51
N GLY A 597 -2.05 18.17 8.78
CA GLY A 597 -2.08 18.27 7.34
C GLY A 597 -1.69 16.98 6.61
N GLU A 598 -1.44 15.88 7.33
CA GLU A 598 -1.06 14.59 6.77
C GLU A 598 -2.30 13.76 6.38
N MET A 599 -2.17 12.94 5.36
CA MET A 599 -3.19 11.98 4.99
C MET A 599 -3.20 10.81 5.97
N LYS A 600 -4.35 10.57 6.62
CA LYS A 600 -4.55 9.48 7.60
C LYS A 600 -5.78 8.64 7.23
N GLN A 601 -5.85 7.45 7.80
CA GLN A 601 -7.01 6.56 7.75
C GLN A 601 -7.33 5.91 6.39
N GLY A 602 -6.56 6.18 5.33
CA GLY A 602 -6.62 5.42 4.07
C GLY A 602 -5.77 4.15 4.11
N VAL A 603 -5.96 3.25 3.15
CA VAL A 603 -5.21 1.99 3.07
C VAL A 603 -3.70 2.22 2.90
N THR A 604 -3.28 3.32 2.28
CA THR A 604 -1.86 3.70 2.19
C THR A 604 -1.27 3.99 3.56
N TRP A 605 -2.00 4.74 4.40
CA TRP A 605 -1.60 5.00 5.78
C TRP A 605 -1.60 3.71 6.59
N LEU A 606 -2.67 2.90 6.48
CA LEU A 606 -2.79 1.61 7.17
C LEU A 606 -1.63 0.67 6.81
N TYR A 607 -1.33 0.53 5.52
CA TYR A 607 -0.26 -0.31 5.01
C TYR A 607 1.11 0.03 5.61
N ASN A 608 1.41 1.33 5.71
CA ASN A 608 2.66 1.82 6.27
C ASN A 608 2.71 1.67 7.80
N ASN A 609 1.62 2.01 8.49
CA ASN A 609 1.60 1.99 9.95
C ASN A 609 1.50 0.57 10.50
N MET A 610 0.83 -0.35 9.82
CA MET A 610 0.73 -1.74 10.29
C MET A 610 2.09 -2.45 10.35
N GLN A 611 3.10 -2.00 9.59
CA GLN A 611 4.46 -2.51 9.71
C GLN A 611 5.09 -2.18 11.07
N SER A 612 4.68 -1.10 11.76
CA SER A 612 5.20 -0.77 13.09
C SER A 612 4.88 -1.83 14.13
N LEU A 613 3.83 -2.63 13.92
CA LEU A 613 3.46 -3.75 14.79
C LEU A 613 4.55 -4.83 14.85
N ALA A 614 5.38 -4.92 13.81
CA ALA A 614 6.54 -5.81 13.76
C ALA A 614 7.77 -5.17 14.40
N THR A 615 7.59 -4.62 15.60
CA THR A 615 8.64 -4.06 16.45
C THR A 615 8.70 -4.85 17.75
N MET A 616 9.88 -5.30 18.15
CA MET A 616 10.11 -5.93 19.45
C MET A 616 11.09 -5.11 20.28
N ASP A 617 10.80 -5.04 21.59
CA ASP A 617 11.69 -4.42 22.57
C ASP A 617 12.88 -5.33 22.86
N ILE A 618 14.04 -4.72 23.08
CA ILE A 618 15.29 -5.41 23.42
C ILE A 618 15.65 -5.11 24.88
N ALA A 619 16.02 -6.14 25.62
CA ALA A 619 16.46 -6.05 27.00
C ALA A 619 17.79 -6.80 27.22
N PRO A 620 18.54 -6.52 28.30
CA PRO A 620 19.68 -7.32 28.70
C PRO A 620 19.28 -8.79 28.82
N TYR A 621 20.10 -9.67 28.27
CA TYR A 621 19.88 -11.10 28.35
C TYR A 621 19.96 -11.56 29.81
N LYS A 622 19.02 -12.41 30.20
CA LYS A 622 19.00 -13.11 31.48
C LYS A 622 18.91 -14.59 31.16
N ALA A 623 19.84 -15.38 31.68
CA ALA A 623 19.71 -16.84 31.63
C ALA A 623 18.37 -17.22 32.29
N GLN A 624 17.55 -17.96 31.56
CA GLN A 624 16.23 -18.43 32.02
C GLN A 624 16.37 -19.69 32.86
#